data_AF-A0A956LA71-F1
#
_entry.id   AF-A0A956LA71-F1
#
_cell.length_a   1.000
_cell.length_b   1.000
_cell.length_c   1.000
_cell.angle_alpha   90.00
_cell.angle_beta   90.00
_cell.angle_gamma   90.00
#
_symmetry.space_group_name_H-M   'P 1'
#
loop_
_entity.id
_entity.type
_entity.pdbx_description
1 polymer ?
#
loop_
_entity_poly.entity_id
_entity_poly.type
_entity_poly.pdbx_seq_one_letter_code
_entity_poly.pdbx_strand_id
1 'polypeptide(L)'
;ALAIIATIGTAPMHLLLGFMVANAALSMWISNTASVLVALPIAMSVIEEARVSHAPPSTPAAAPGSEAALARFATALMLGIAYAADIGGMATLVGTPPNLVYAELQAQLLPDTPPVSFGQWMMFGLPLSIVFLVVGWRLLGARLFRVHELELFTGADLLARTRAELGPVTRDERLAAGI
;
A
#
# COMPACT_ATOMS: atom_id res chain seq x y z
N ALA A 1 -22.18 3.93 -7.46
CA ALA A 1 -20.87 3.28 -7.66
C ALA A 1 -19.86 4.22 -8.34
N LEU A 2 -20.16 4.77 -9.53
CA LEU A 2 -19.27 5.66 -10.29
C LEU A 2 -18.84 6.94 -9.53
N ALA A 3 -19.76 7.55 -8.77
CA ALA A 3 -19.48 8.74 -7.97
C ALA A 3 -18.51 8.45 -6.81
N ILE A 4 -18.54 7.23 -6.24
CA ILE A 4 -17.62 6.80 -5.15
C ILE A 4 -16.20 6.66 -5.70
N ILE A 5 -16.07 6.06 -6.89
CA ILE A 5 -14.80 5.92 -7.62
C ILE A 5 -14.27 7.29 -8.06
N ALA A 6 -15.14 8.22 -8.46
CA ALA A 6 -14.76 9.58 -8.84
C ALA A 6 -14.39 10.47 -7.64
N THR A 7 -14.97 10.24 -6.46
CA THR A 7 -14.62 10.96 -5.22
C THR A 7 -13.39 10.40 -4.51
N ILE A 8 -13.10 9.10 -4.66
CA ILE A 8 -11.85 8.47 -4.19
C ILE A 8 -10.77 8.68 -5.27
N GLY A 9 -10.64 9.91 -5.75
CA GLY A 9 -9.52 10.28 -6.61
C GLY A 9 -8.20 9.80 -6.00
N THR A 10 -7.31 9.31 -6.86
CA THR A 10 -5.91 8.87 -6.64
C THR A 10 -5.65 7.35 -6.58
N ALA A 11 -5.64 6.70 -7.75
CA ALA A 11 -5.28 5.30 -7.93
C ALA A 11 -3.90 4.86 -7.37
N PRO A 12 -2.82 5.69 -7.33
CA PRO A 12 -1.50 5.24 -6.84
C PRO A 12 -1.29 5.37 -5.33
N MET A 13 -1.83 6.42 -4.72
CA MET A 13 -1.58 6.72 -3.31
C MET A 13 -2.28 5.69 -2.41
N HIS A 14 -3.49 5.27 -2.80
CA HIS A 14 -4.23 4.22 -2.11
C HIS A 14 -3.62 2.84 -2.33
N LEU A 15 -3.09 2.57 -3.52
CA LEU A 15 -2.38 1.32 -3.81
C LEU A 15 -1.13 1.20 -2.93
N LEU A 16 -0.32 2.26 -2.85
CA LEU A 16 0.81 2.33 -1.92
C LEU A 16 0.36 2.06 -0.47
N LEU A 17 -0.69 2.74 -0.01
CA LEU A 17 -1.23 2.53 1.34
C LEU A 17 -1.65 1.07 1.57
N GLY A 18 -2.35 0.47 0.61
CA GLY A 18 -2.81 -0.92 0.68
C GLY A 18 -1.65 -1.90 0.86
N PHE A 19 -0.58 -1.74 0.07
CA PHE A 19 0.63 -2.55 0.21
C PHE A 19 1.31 -2.33 1.57
N MET A 20 1.43 -1.08 2.02
CA MET A 20 2.03 -0.76 3.32
C MET A 20 1.23 -1.38 4.47
N VAL A 21 -0.10 -1.25 4.47
CA VAL A 21 -0.95 -1.81 5.52
C VAL A 21 -0.91 -3.33 5.52
N ALA A 22 -1.04 -3.96 4.35
CA ALA A 22 -1.00 -5.41 4.23
C ALA A 22 0.35 -5.97 4.70
N ASN A 23 1.46 -5.35 4.26
CA ASN A 23 2.79 -5.81 4.64
C ASN A 23 3.09 -5.57 6.13
N ALA A 24 2.65 -4.45 6.70
CA ALA A 24 2.79 -4.22 8.12
C ALA A 24 1.98 -5.23 8.95
N ALA A 25 0.75 -5.53 8.55
CA ALA A 25 -0.10 -6.51 9.23
C ALA A 25 0.52 -7.91 9.18
N LEU A 26 1.08 -8.33 8.04
CA LEU A 26 1.82 -9.59 7.93
C LEU A 26 3.03 -9.59 8.86
N SER A 27 3.84 -8.53 8.83
CA SER A 27 5.07 -8.41 9.63
C SER A 27 4.84 -8.35 11.15
N MET A 28 3.60 -8.16 11.62
CA MET A 28 3.26 -8.32 13.04
C MET A 28 3.37 -9.77 13.53
N TRP A 29 3.24 -10.74 12.62
CA TRP A 29 3.11 -12.17 12.95
C TRP A 29 4.24 -13.02 12.38
N ILE A 30 4.89 -12.55 11.31
CA ILE A 30 6.01 -13.22 10.67
C ILE A 30 7.21 -12.26 10.60
N SER A 31 8.41 -12.79 10.37
CA SER A 31 9.62 -11.96 10.25
C SER A 31 9.51 -10.94 9.12
N ASN A 32 10.07 -9.75 9.33
CA ASN A 32 10.10 -8.65 8.34
C ASN A 32 10.58 -9.12 6.95
N THR A 33 11.68 -9.89 6.91
CA THR A 33 12.24 -10.41 5.66
C THR A 33 11.24 -11.30 4.91
N ALA A 34 10.58 -12.22 5.60
CA ALA A 34 9.59 -13.10 4.99
C ALA A 34 8.39 -12.30 4.44
N SER A 35 7.92 -11.29 5.19
CA SER A 35 6.82 -10.43 4.74
C SER A 35 7.15 -9.70 3.44
N VAL A 36 8.36 -9.10 3.36
CA VAL A 36 8.82 -8.43 2.14
C VAL A 36 8.91 -9.42 0.97
N LEU A 37 9.48 -10.60 1.18
CA LEU A 37 9.61 -11.62 0.13
C LEU A 37 8.26 -12.05 -0.46
N VAL A 38 7.20 -12.10 0.35
CA VAL A 38 5.82 -12.38 -0.12
C VAL A 38 5.27 -11.21 -0.94
N ALA A 39 5.51 -9.97 -0.52
CA ALA A 39 4.97 -8.78 -1.17
C ALA A 39 5.70 -8.41 -2.48
N LEU A 40 7.01 -8.71 -2.59
CA LEU A 40 7.86 -8.37 -3.73
C LEU A 40 7.29 -8.78 -5.10
N PRO A 41 6.98 -10.06 -5.36
CA PRO A 41 6.48 -10.47 -6.68
C PRO A 41 5.15 -9.80 -7.03
N ILE A 42 4.29 -9.58 -6.04
CA ILE A 42 2.99 -8.92 -6.23
C ILE A 42 3.20 -7.45 -6.61
N ALA A 43 4.10 -6.77 -5.89
CA ALA A 43 4.44 -5.38 -6.17
C ALA A 43 5.07 -5.22 -7.56
N MET A 44 5.95 -6.14 -7.96
CA MET A 44 6.55 -6.15 -9.29
C MET A 44 5.51 -6.33 -10.40
N SER A 45 4.57 -7.27 -10.23
CA SER A 45 3.46 -7.45 -11.18
C SER A 45 2.62 -6.18 -11.33
N VAL A 46 2.36 -5.48 -10.24
CA VAL A 46 1.60 -4.21 -10.25
C VAL A 46 2.37 -3.08 -10.94
N ILE A 47 3.68 -3.00 -10.73
CA ILE A 47 4.55 -2.02 -11.42
C ILE A 47 4.58 -2.30 -12.92
N GLU A 48 4.62 -3.57 -13.33
CA GLU A 48 4.65 -3.93 -14.75
C GLU A 48 3.29 -3.67 -15.42
N GLU A 49 2.18 -3.97 -14.75
CA GLU A 49 0.84 -3.62 -15.25
C GLU A 49 0.68 -2.09 -15.41
N ALA A 50 1.21 -1.32 -14.46
CA ALA A 50 1.25 0.13 -14.55
C ALA A 50 2.09 0.62 -15.74
N ARG A 51 3.21 -0.05 -16.02
CA ARG A 51 4.05 0.23 -17.19
C ARG A 51 3.31 -0.01 -18.50
N VAL A 52 2.67 -1.17 -18.63
CA VAL A 52 1.92 -1.55 -19.84
C VAL A 52 0.77 -0.58 -20.10
N SER A 53 0.04 -0.19 -19.04
CA SER A 53 -1.06 0.76 -19.15
C SER A 53 -0.61 2.18 -19.56
N HIS A 54 0.65 2.54 -19.29
CA HIS A 54 1.26 3.84 -19.64
C HIS A 54 2.12 3.79 -20.90
N ALA A 55 2.28 2.62 -21.52
CA ALA A 55 3.06 2.48 -22.74
C ALA A 55 2.25 3.05 -23.92
N PRO A 56 2.76 4.04 -24.66
CA PRO A 56 2.03 4.58 -25.81
C PRO A 56 1.87 3.50 -26.89
N PRO A 57 0.71 3.42 -27.55
CA PRO A 57 0.51 2.52 -28.68
C PRO A 57 1.42 3.00 -29.83
N SER A 58 2.55 2.33 -30.02
CA SER A 58 3.38 2.43 -31.22
C SER A 58 3.83 3.86 -31.62
N THR A 59 4.60 4.52 -30.76
CA THR A 59 5.48 5.65 -31.17
C THR A 59 6.73 5.68 -30.28
N PRO A 60 7.96 5.88 -30.83
CA PRO A 60 9.22 5.73 -30.10
C PRO A 60 9.57 6.90 -29.16
N ALA A 61 8.58 7.66 -28.68
CA ALA A 61 8.79 8.77 -27.77
C ALA A 61 7.68 8.81 -26.72
N ALA A 62 7.77 7.95 -25.71
CA ALA A 62 7.04 8.17 -24.47
C ALA A 62 7.44 9.57 -23.94
N ALA A 63 6.46 10.38 -23.55
CA ALA A 63 6.74 11.68 -22.95
C ALA A 63 7.66 11.46 -21.72
N PRO A 64 8.82 12.13 -21.61
CA PRO A 64 9.81 11.90 -20.55
C PRO A 64 9.24 11.96 -19.13
N GLY A 65 8.12 12.67 -18.93
CA GLY A 65 7.43 12.78 -17.65
C GLY A 65 6.73 11.51 -17.17
N SER A 66 6.22 10.66 -18.09
CA SER A 66 5.45 9.45 -17.74
C SER A 66 6.35 8.35 -17.17
N GLU A 67 7.49 8.10 -17.81
CA GLU A 67 8.45 7.09 -17.35
C GLU A 67 9.10 7.47 -16.01
N ALA A 68 9.41 8.77 -15.83
CA ALA A 68 9.91 9.28 -14.56
C ALA A 68 8.88 9.15 -13.43
N ALA A 69 7.58 9.39 -13.70
CA ALA A 69 6.52 9.21 -12.72
C ALA A 69 6.35 7.74 -12.32
N LEU A 70 6.40 6.82 -13.30
CA LEU A 70 6.37 5.38 -13.04
C LEU A 70 7.57 4.92 -12.19
N ALA A 71 8.77 5.39 -12.49
CA ALA A 71 9.97 5.08 -11.72
C ALA A 71 9.88 5.56 -10.26
N ARG A 72 9.33 6.78 -10.05
CA ARG A 72 9.05 7.31 -8.70
C ARG A 72 8.03 6.44 -7.96
N PHE A 73 6.95 6.01 -8.62
CA PHE A 73 5.97 5.10 -8.03
C PHE A 73 6.58 3.75 -7.65
N ALA A 74 7.31 3.12 -8.57
CA ALA A 74 7.97 1.83 -8.31
C ALA A 74 8.91 1.92 -7.11
N THR A 75 9.71 2.99 -7.03
CA THR A 75 10.62 3.22 -5.90
C THR A 75 9.84 3.45 -4.61
N ALA A 76 8.79 4.27 -4.64
CA ALA A 76 7.94 4.52 -3.48
C ALA A 76 7.24 3.25 -2.98
N LEU A 77 6.78 2.39 -3.88
CA LEU A 77 6.12 1.13 -3.55
C LEU A 77 7.09 0.15 -2.87
N MET A 78 8.27 -0.04 -3.45
CA MET A 78 9.29 -0.94 -2.93
C MET A 78 9.82 -0.47 -1.56
N LEU A 79 10.11 0.83 -1.42
CA LEU A 79 10.49 1.41 -0.13
C LEU A 79 9.34 1.35 0.88
N GLY A 80 8.11 1.62 0.43
CA GLY A 80 6.92 1.54 1.27
C GLY A 80 6.74 0.16 1.87
N ILE A 81 6.91 -0.90 1.08
CA ILE A 81 6.88 -2.29 1.54
C ILE A 81 7.99 -2.53 2.58
N ALA A 82 9.23 -2.16 2.27
CA ALA A 82 10.36 -2.36 3.19
C ALA A 82 10.12 -1.67 4.55
N TYR A 83 9.79 -0.37 4.54
CA TYR A 83 9.49 0.37 5.78
C TYR A 83 8.26 -0.16 6.50
N ALA A 84 7.22 -0.57 5.78
CA ALA A 84 6.03 -1.14 6.39
C ALA A 84 6.31 -2.44 7.13
N ALA A 85 7.23 -3.28 6.65
CA ALA A 85 7.65 -4.47 7.38
C ALA A 85 8.25 -4.10 8.73
N ASP A 86 9.20 -3.17 8.74
CA ASP A 86 9.85 -2.72 9.97
C ASP A 86 8.87 -2.05 10.94
N ILE A 87 7.96 -1.21 10.42
CA ILE A 87 6.94 -0.55 11.24
C ILE A 87 5.95 -1.57 11.81
N GLY A 88 5.52 -2.56 11.02
CA GLY A 88 4.63 -3.63 11.46
C GLY A 88 5.25 -4.51 12.54
N GLY A 89 6.52 -4.87 12.38
CA GLY A 89 7.26 -5.68 13.34
C GLY A 89 7.42 -5.05 14.73
N MET A 90 7.35 -3.72 14.84
CA MET A 90 7.35 -3.02 16.14
C MET A 90 6.01 -3.12 16.89
N ALA A 91 4.90 -3.41 16.20
CA ALA A 91 3.57 -3.32 16.78
C ALA A 91 3.28 -4.39 17.83
N THR A 92 3.90 -5.56 17.71
CA THR A 92 3.67 -6.73 18.57
C THR A 92 4.97 -7.20 19.21
N LEU A 93 4.87 -7.92 20.32
CA LEU A 93 6.04 -8.44 21.02
C LEU A 93 6.79 -9.50 20.19
N VAL A 94 6.08 -10.22 19.32
CA VAL A 94 6.62 -11.32 18.49
C VAL A 94 7.16 -10.83 17.16
N GLY A 95 6.77 -9.63 16.70
CA GLY A 95 7.07 -9.14 15.35
C GLY A 95 8.56 -9.03 15.04
N THR A 96 9.40 -8.68 16.04
CA THR A 96 10.86 -8.61 15.84
C THR A 96 11.66 -9.11 17.04
N PRO A 97 12.88 -9.63 16.83
CA PRO A 97 13.75 -10.07 17.93
C PRO A 97 14.05 -9.00 19.00
N PRO A 98 14.28 -7.71 18.69
CA PRO A 98 14.50 -6.69 19.71
C PRO A 98 13.37 -6.56 20.74
N ASN A 99 12.11 -6.76 20.32
CA ASN A 99 10.97 -6.68 21.23
C ASN A 99 10.98 -7.82 22.26
N LEU A 100 11.31 -9.03 21.80
CA LEU A 100 11.46 -10.20 22.68
C LEU A 100 12.68 -10.04 23.61
N VAL A 101 13.80 -9.57 23.07
CA VAL A 101 15.01 -9.30 23.86
C VAL A 101 14.71 -8.25 24.94
N TYR A 102 13.93 -7.21 24.63
CA TYR A 102 13.50 -6.24 25.64
C TYR A 102 12.69 -6.90 26.77
N ALA A 103 11.69 -7.72 26.43
CA ALA A 103 10.86 -8.37 27.44
C ALA A 103 11.68 -9.30 28.34
N GLU A 104 12.63 -10.03 27.75
CA GLU A 104 13.55 -10.89 28.49
C GLU A 104 14.48 -10.09 29.40
N LEU A 105 15.12 -9.03 28.87
CA LEU A 105 16.01 -8.17 29.65
C LEU A 105 15.27 -7.44 30.78
N GLN A 106 14.02 -7.02 30.57
CA GLN A 106 13.22 -6.41 31.62
C GLN A 106 12.95 -7.40 32.76
N ALA A 107 12.61 -8.65 32.43
CA ALA A 107 12.38 -9.69 33.43
C ALA A 107 13.65 -10.01 34.23
N GLN A 108 14.82 -9.96 33.59
CA GLN A 108 16.11 -10.20 34.25
C GLN A 108 16.60 -9.03 35.10
N LEU A 109 16.47 -7.80 34.59
CA LEU A 109 17.01 -6.60 35.23
C LEU A 109 16.09 -6.01 36.31
N LEU A 110 14.77 -6.25 36.20
CA LEU A 110 13.75 -5.69 37.10
C LEU A 110 12.81 -6.80 37.63
N PRO A 111 13.34 -7.77 38.43
CA PRO A 111 12.58 -8.94 38.86
C PRO A 111 11.36 -8.60 39.75
N ASP A 112 11.37 -7.44 40.43
CA ASP A 112 10.26 -6.96 41.25
C ASP A 112 9.12 -6.35 40.42
N THR A 113 9.34 -6.12 39.12
CA THR A 113 8.33 -5.56 38.21
C THR A 113 7.65 -6.68 37.42
N PRO A 114 6.31 -6.68 37.30
CA PRO A 114 5.62 -7.66 36.46
C PRO A 114 6.18 -7.68 35.03
N PRO A 115 6.35 -8.87 34.41
CA PRO A 115 6.83 -8.96 33.05
C PRO A 115 5.84 -8.32 32.09
N VAL A 116 6.36 -7.69 31.03
CA VAL A 116 5.51 -7.05 30.02
C VAL A 116 4.74 -8.13 29.26
N SER A 117 3.41 -8.11 29.40
CA SER A 117 2.54 -9.02 28.65
C SER A 117 2.41 -8.60 27.19
N PHE A 118 2.06 -9.55 26.32
CA PHE A 118 1.78 -9.31 24.91
C PHE A 118 0.76 -8.17 24.69
N GLY A 119 -0.34 -8.18 25.46
CA GLY A 119 -1.39 -7.16 25.36
C GLY A 119 -0.92 -5.77 25.77
N GLN A 120 -0.10 -5.67 26.82
CA GLN A 120 0.50 -4.40 27.26
C GLN A 120 1.43 -3.82 26.20
N TRP A 121 2.28 -4.67 25.60
CA TRP A 121 3.13 -4.23 24.49
C TRP A 121 2.28 -3.70 23.34
N MET A 122 1.25 -4.45 22.94
CA MET A 122 0.42 -4.08 21.80
C MET A 122 -0.34 -2.76 22.03
N MET A 123 -0.77 -2.46 23.25
CA MET A 123 -1.37 -1.16 23.58
C MET A 123 -0.43 0.04 23.37
N PHE A 124 0.89 -0.19 23.38
CA PHE A 124 1.89 0.82 23.09
C PHE A 124 2.39 0.76 21.65
N GLY A 125 2.83 -0.42 21.20
CA GLY A 125 3.43 -0.65 19.89
C GLY A 125 2.47 -0.45 18.74
N LEU A 126 1.24 -0.97 18.82
CA LEU A 126 0.29 -0.89 17.71
C LEU A 126 -0.12 0.57 17.40
N PRO A 127 -0.51 1.42 18.37
CA PRO A 127 -0.78 2.82 18.09
C PRO A 127 0.42 3.56 17.50
N LEU A 128 1.64 3.29 18.00
CA LEU A 128 2.86 3.90 17.48
C LEU A 128 3.13 3.49 16.03
N SER A 129 2.98 2.20 15.71
CA SER A 129 3.13 1.69 14.35
C SER A 129 2.10 2.28 13.39
N ILE A 130 0.86 2.50 13.82
CA ILE A 130 -0.16 3.18 13.00
C ILE A 130 0.28 4.62 12.67
N VAL A 131 0.79 5.36 13.65
CA VAL A 131 1.29 6.72 13.43
C VAL A 131 2.45 6.70 12.43
N PHE A 132 3.42 5.80 12.61
CA PHE A 132 4.54 5.67 11.68
C PHE A 132 4.13 5.23 10.28
N LEU A 133 3.13 4.36 10.14
CA LEU A 133 2.59 3.98 8.83
C LEU A 133 1.98 5.17 8.10
N VAL A 134 1.15 5.96 8.80
CA VAL A 134 0.51 7.15 8.20
C VAL A 134 1.56 8.20 7.82
N VAL A 135 2.54 8.43 8.70
CA VAL A 135 3.65 9.36 8.43
C VAL A 135 4.50 8.87 7.26
N GLY A 136 4.90 7.60 7.25
CA GLY A 136 5.70 6.99 6.18
C GLY A 136 4.98 7.03 4.84
N TRP A 137 3.69 6.66 4.81
CA TRP A 137 2.86 6.73 3.61
C TRP A 137 2.77 8.15 3.05
N ARG A 138 2.48 9.15 3.90
CA ARG A 138 2.41 10.55 3.48
C ARG A 138 3.77 11.08 3.04
N LEU A 139 4.84 10.73 3.73
CA LEU A 139 6.19 11.19 3.42
C LEU A 139 6.66 10.62 2.07
N LEU A 140 6.58 9.31 1.88
CA LEU A 140 6.97 8.64 0.64
C LEU A 140 6.08 9.08 -0.52
N GLY A 141 4.76 8.92 -0.36
CA GLY A 141 3.82 9.08 -1.45
C GLY A 141 3.54 10.53 -1.85
N ALA A 142 3.42 11.44 -0.89
CA ALA A 142 3.03 12.83 -1.18
C ALA A 142 4.20 13.81 -1.22
N ARG A 143 5.28 13.59 -0.47
CA ARG A 143 6.40 14.56 -0.37
C ARG A 143 7.60 14.15 -1.20
N LEU A 144 8.13 12.95 -0.99
CA LEU A 144 9.40 12.52 -1.59
C LEU A 144 9.24 12.11 -3.05
N PHE A 145 8.29 11.22 -3.34
CA PHE A 145 8.14 10.64 -4.68
C PHE A 145 6.96 11.20 -5.47
N ARG A 146 6.10 12.02 -4.84
CA ARG A 146 4.94 12.70 -5.47
C ARG A 146 4.15 11.76 -6.39
N VAL A 147 3.79 10.61 -5.84
CA VAL A 147 3.16 9.52 -6.57
C VAL A 147 1.78 9.91 -7.10
N HIS A 148 1.15 10.94 -6.52
CA HIS A 148 -0.09 11.50 -7.02
C HIS A 148 0.00 12.04 -8.46
N GLU A 149 1.20 12.29 -8.99
CA GLU A 149 1.42 12.76 -10.36
C GLU A 149 1.28 11.63 -11.40
N LEU A 150 1.19 10.37 -10.96
CA LEU A 150 0.96 9.22 -11.82
C LEU A 150 -0.54 8.98 -12.02
N GLU A 151 -1.01 9.00 -13.25
CA GLU A 151 -2.39 8.65 -13.59
C GLU A 151 -2.50 7.15 -13.91
N LEU A 152 -2.38 6.29 -12.88
CA LEU A 152 -2.36 4.82 -13.03
C LEU A 152 -3.45 4.22 -13.94
N PHE A 153 -4.64 4.81 -13.93
CA PHE A 153 -5.75 4.43 -14.80
C PHE A 153 -6.43 5.69 -15.34
N THR A 154 -6.34 5.93 -16.65
CA THR A 154 -7.20 6.91 -17.30
C THR A 154 -8.65 6.45 -17.12
N GLY A 155 -9.47 7.21 -16.38
CA GLY A 155 -10.88 6.85 -16.17
C GLY A 155 -11.66 6.60 -17.47
N ALA A 156 -11.20 7.17 -18.59
CA ALA A 156 -11.72 6.92 -19.93
C ALA A 156 -11.54 5.45 -20.39
N ASP A 157 -10.42 4.80 -20.08
CA ASP A 157 -10.14 3.42 -20.49
C ASP A 157 -10.95 2.41 -19.66
N LEU A 158 -11.10 2.67 -18.36
CA LEU A 158 -11.95 1.87 -17.49
C LEU A 158 -13.42 1.99 -17.90
N LEU A 159 -13.90 3.21 -18.16
CA LEU A 159 -15.26 3.45 -18.66
C LEU A 159 -15.49 2.83 -20.04
N ALA A 160 -14.52 2.88 -20.94
CA ALA A 160 -14.62 2.26 -22.26
C ALA A 160 -14.66 0.72 -22.16
N ARG A 161 -13.83 0.11 -21.29
CA ARG A 161 -13.82 -1.35 -21.04
C ARG A 161 -15.10 -1.81 -20.37
N THR A 162 -15.54 -1.14 -19.30
CA THR A 162 -16.80 -1.48 -18.61
C THR A 162 -18.02 -1.26 -19.51
N ARG A 163 -18.02 -0.22 -20.36
CA ARG A 163 -19.08 0.00 -21.37
C ARG A 163 -19.06 -1.05 -22.49
N ALA A 164 -17.89 -1.57 -22.85
CA ALA A 164 -17.76 -2.65 -23.82
C ALA A 164 -18.24 -3.99 -23.25
N GLU A 165 -18.00 -4.26 -21.96
CA GLU A 165 -18.46 -5.47 -21.25
C GLU A 165 -19.97 -5.47 -20.98
N LEU A 166 -20.56 -4.32 -20.67
CA LEU A 166 -22.00 -4.20 -20.36
C LEU A 166 -22.91 -4.25 -21.60
N GLY A 167 -22.35 -4.06 -22.80
CA GLY A 167 -23.15 -4.01 -24.02
C GLY A 167 -24.05 -2.77 -24.12
N PRO A 168 -24.90 -2.66 -25.16
CA PRO A 168 -25.80 -1.53 -25.33
C PRO A 168 -26.87 -1.53 -24.23
N VAL A 169 -27.15 -0.34 -23.69
CA VAL A 169 -28.15 -0.12 -22.62
C VAL A 169 -29.47 -0.77 -23.00
N THR A 170 -29.92 -1.71 -22.18
CA THR A 170 -31.16 -2.45 -22.42
C THR A 170 -32.38 -1.61 -22.02
N ARG A 171 -33.54 -1.89 -22.62
CA ARG A 171 -34.79 -1.16 -22.34
C ARG A 171 -35.15 -1.16 -20.85
N ASP A 172 -34.81 -2.24 -20.16
CA ASP A 172 -35.12 -2.44 -18.74
C ASP A 172 -34.23 -1.55 -17.84
N GLU A 173 -32.97 -1.34 -18.21
CA GLU A 173 -32.08 -0.38 -17.54
C GLU A 173 -32.54 1.06 -17.73
N ARG A 174 -33.13 1.38 -18.89
CA ARG A 174 -33.68 2.71 -19.20
C ARG A 174 -34.92 3.01 -18.33
N LEU A 175 -35.81 2.04 -18.20
CA LEU A 175 -36.99 2.10 -17.32
C LEU A 175 -36.61 2.18 -15.84
N ALA A 176 -35.59 1.42 -15.40
CA ALA A 176 -35.11 1.45 -14.02
C ALA A 176 -34.39 2.75 -13.64
N ALA A 177 -33.74 3.43 -14.61
CA ALA A 177 -33.07 4.71 -14.42
C ALA A 177 -34.02 5.92 -14.38
N GLY A 178 -35.32 5.74 -14.67
CA GLY A 178 -36.31 6.80 -14.58
C GLY A 178 -36.11 7.94 -15.60
N ILE A 179 -35.65 7.61 -16.82
CA ILE A 179 -35.59 8.52 -17.98
C ILE A 179 -36.36 7.91 -19.14
#